data_AF-A0A8J7EFK7-F1
#
_entry.id   AF-A0A8J7EFK7-F1
#
_cell.length_a   1.000
_cell.length_b   1.000
_cell.length_c   1.000
_cell.angle_alpha   90.00
_cell.angle_beta   90.00
_cell.angle_gamma   90.00
#
_symmetry.space_group_name_H-M   'P 1'
#
loop_
_entity.id
_entity.type
_entity.pdbx_description
1 polymer ?
#
loop_
_entity_poly.entity_id
_entity_poly.type
_entity_poly.pdbx_seq_one_letter_code
_entity_poly.pdbx_strand_id
1 'polypeptide(L)'
;MSQPLPEQVLKAVDTVLDVLGEPTTDIRSKALDTFQQGDAVMLRLLAATHLDDHYLRSLGYLISAKSKPDLPTVAVVLAEAARAAADYARERTINQLNQKIHFDLLVSS
;
A
#
# COMPACT_ATOMS: atom_id res chain seq x y z
N MET A 1 2.26 23.63 15.57
CA MET A 1 1.91 23.61 14.13
C MET A 1 2.77 22.53 13.50
N SER A 2 2.16 21.47 12.95
CA SER A 2 2.94 20.44 12.24
C SER A 2 3.54 21.06 10.99
N GLN A 3 4.85 20.90 10.77
CA GLN A 3 5.47 21.33 9.53
C GLN A 3 4.85 20.56 8.36
N PRO A 4 4.68 21.19 7.19
CA PRO A 4 4.24 20.49 5.99
C PRO A 4 5.26 19.40 5.63
N LEU A 5 4.77 18.27 5.13
CA LEU A 5 5.61 17.16 4.70
C LEU A 5 6.60 17.65 3.62
N PRO A 6 7.88 17.23 3.65
CA PRO A 6 8.81 17.54 2.58
C PRO A 6 8.24 17.10 1.22
N GLU A 7 8.28 17.99 0.22
CA GLU A 7 7.66 17.77 -1.09
C GLU A 7 8.12 16.45 -1.75
N GLN A 8 9.39 16.09 -1.56
CA GLN A 8 9.96 14.86 -2.10
C GLN A 8 9.35 13.61 -1.46
N VAL A 9 9.07 13.66 -0.16
CA VAL A 9 8.41 12.55 0.55
C VAL A 9 6.95 12.44 0.09
N LEU A 10 6.25 13.56 -0.11
CA LEU A 10 4.89 13.55 -0.64
C LEU A 10 4.84 12.91 -2.04
N LYS A 11 5.69 13.36 -2.95
CA LYS A 11 5.80 12.79 -4.31
C LYS A 11 6.11 11.29 -4.30
N ALA A 12 7.00 10.85 -3.41
CA ALA A 12 7.31 9.43 -3.27
C ALA A 12 6.12 8.63 -2.73
N VAL A 13 5.38 9.17 -1.75
CA VAL A 13 4.15 8.56 -1.23
C VAL A 13 3.11 8.41 -2.34
N ASP A 14 2.85 9.49 -3.10
CA ASP A 14 1.88 9.47 -4.18
C ASP A 14 2.25 8.44 -5.26
N THR A 15 3.53 8.40 -5.64
CA THR A 15 4.05 7.40 -6.59
C THR A 15 3.80 5.96 -6.13
N VAL A 16 3.99 5.67 -4.84
CA VAL A 16 3.75 4.34 -4.29
C VAL A 16 2.25 4.02 -4.22
N LEU A 17 1.41 5.01 -3.87
CA LEU A 17 -0.05 4.86 -3.86
C LEU A 17 -0.60 4.56 -5.26
N ASP A 18 -0.08 5.21 -6.30
CA ASP A 18 -0.46 4.94 -7.69
C ASP A 18 -0.20 3.49 -8.10
N VAL A 19 0.95 2.94 -7.69
CA VAL A 19 1.30 1.53 -7.93
C VAL A 19 0.39 0.59 -7.13
N LEU A 20 0.14 0.94 -5.87
CA LEU A 20 -0.70 0.17 -4.96
C LEU A 20 -2.12 0.05 -5.52
N GLY A 21 -2.66 1.14 -6.07
CA GLY A 21 -3.96 1.22 -6.71
C GLY A 21 -5.12 0.85 -5.78
N GLU A 22 -6.24 0.45 -6.37
CA GLU A 22 -7.47 0.23 -5.62
C GLU A 22 -7.44 -1.05 -4.76
N PRO A 23 -8.00 -1.00 -3.54
CA PRO A 23 -8.14 -2.16 -2.67
C PRO A 23 -9.17 -3.15 -3.23
N THR A 24 -8.90 -4.44 -3.07
CA THR A 24 -9.78 -5.52 -3.54
C THR A 24 -10.53 -6.26 -2.42
N THR A 25 -10.37 -5.82 -1.17
CA THR A 25 -10.99 -6.43 0.01
C THR A 25 -11.38 -5.36 1.02
N ASP A 26 -12.39 -5.64 1.85
CA ASP A 26 -12.90 -4.68 2.84
C ASP A 26 -11.83 -4.21 3.83
N ILE A 27 -10.92 -5.11 4.23
CA ILE A 27 -9.84 -4.79 5.15
C ILE A 27 -8.82 -3.83 4.51
N ARG A 28 -8.55 -3.97 3.21
CA ARG A 28 -7.68 -3.06 2.46
C ARG A 28 -8.34 -1.71 2.24
N SER A 29 -9.64 -1.68 1.97
CA SER A 29 -10.43 -0.45 1.89
C SER A 29 -10.37 0.30 3.21
N LYS A 30 -10.64 -0.38 4.32
CA LYS A 30 -10.51 0.19 5.67
C LYS A 30 -9.11 0.73 5.94
N ALA A 31 -8.06 0.01 5.53
CA ALA A 31 -6.68 0.46 5.69
C ALA A 31 -6.40 1.74 4.87
N LEU A 32 -6.90 1.82 3.63
CA LEU A 32 -6.78 3.03 2.81
C LEU A 32 -7.50 4.23 3.44
N ASP A 33 -8.72 4.03 3.93
CA ASP A 33 -9.47 5.09 4.63
C ASP A 33 -8.72 5.56 5.88
N THR A 34 -8.18 4.61 6.66
CA THR A 34 -7.37 4.89 7.86
C THR A 34 -6.11 5.70 7.51
N PHE A 35 -5.46 5.37 6.39
CA PHE A 35 -4.30 6.10 5.88
C PHE A 35 -4.65 7.54 5.47
N GLN A 36 -5.77 7.72 4.76
CA GLN A 36 -6.25 9.03 4.32
C GLN A 36 -6.65 9.92 5.50
N GLN A 37 -7.24 9.34 6.55
CA GLN A 37 -7.58 10.02 7.80
C GLN A 37 -6.34 10.36 8.66
N GLY A 38 -5.18 9.77 8.35
CA GLY A 38 -3.93 10.01 9.07
C GLY A 38 -3.81 9.23 10.39
N ASP A 39 -4.62 8.20 10.62
CA ASP A 39 -4.55 7.39 11.83
C ASP A 39 -3.39 6.37 11.76
N ALA A 40 -2.21 6.86 12.14
CA ALA A 40 -0.98 6.08 12.13
C ALA A 40 -0.97 4.91 13.13
N VAL A 41 -1.75 4.97 14.21
CA VAL A 41 -1.77 3.90 15.22
C VAL A 41 -2.57 2.72 14.68
N MET A 42 -3.79 2.99 14.22
CA MET A 42 -4.67 1.96 13.69
C MET A 42 -4.06 1.29 12.46
N LEU A 43 -3.44 2.06 11.57
CA LEU A 43 -2.85 1.50 10.36
C LEU A 43 -1.64 0.59 10.65
N ARG A 44 -0.80 0.96 11.64
CA ARG A 44 0.29 0.09 12.08
C ARG A 44 -0.24 -1.18 12.74
N LEU A 45 -1.33 -1.11 13.50
CA LEU A 45 -1.99 -2.28 14.08
C LEU A 45 -2.54 -3.21 13.00
N LEU A 46 -3.19 -2.66 11.97
CA LEU A 46 -3.66 -3.42 10.81
C LEU A 46 -2.50 -4.14 10.13
N ALA A 47 -1.42 -3.43 9.79
CA ALA A 47 -0.24 -4.03 9.17
C ALA A 47 0.44 -5.10 10.05
N ALA A 48 0.45 -4.92 11.37
CA ALA A 48 1.05 -5.87 12.31
C ALA A 48 0.19 -7.13 12.55
N THR A 49 -1.11 -7.08 12.27
CA THR A 49 -2.04 -8.20 12.47
C THR A 49 -2.41 -8.92 11.17
N HIS A 50 -1.98 -8.42 10.01
CA HIS A 50 -2.19 -9.02 8.68
C HIS A 50 -0.83 -9.13 7.96
N LEU A 51 0.03 -10.01 8.49
CA LEU A 51 1.46 -10.06 8.16
C LEU A 51 1.77 -10.42 6.70
N ASP A 52 0.86 -11.15 6.06
CA ASP A 52 0.93 -11.58 4.65
C ASP A 52 0.29 -10.57 3.69
N ASP A 53 -0.39 -9.54 4.20
CA ASP A 53 -1.07 -8.56 3.36
C ASP A 53 -0.11 -7.44 2.93
N HIS A 54 0.40 -7.57 1.71
CA HIS A 54 1.30 -6.61 1.08
C HIS A 54 0.70 -5.19 0.96
N TYR A 55 -0.63 -5.07 0.84
CA TYR A 55 -1.30 -3.79 0.73
C TYR A 55 -1.27 -3.04 2.07
N LEU A 56 -1.67 -3.71 3.14
CA LEU A 56 -1.61 -3.18 4.50
C LEU A 56 -0.16 -2.86 4.91
N ARG A 57 0.79 -3.73 4.54
CA ARG A 57 2.22 -3.51 4.80
C ARG A 57 2.73 -2.24 4.11
N SER A 58 2.39 -2.04 2.84
CA SER A 58 2.78 -0.83 2.10
C SER A 58 2.24 0.43 2.78
N LEU A 59 0.94 0.46 3.08
CA LEU A 59 0.32 1.59 3.77
C LEU A 59 0.91 1.86 5.16
N GLY A 60 1.26 0.81 5.92
CA GLY A 60 1.92 0.91 7.23
C GLY A 60 3.30 1.59 7.17
N TYR A 61 4.07 1.33 6.11
CA TYR A 61 5.32 2.05 5.85
C TYR A 61 5.06 3.49 5.42
N LEU A 62 4.14 3.72 4.48
CA LEU A 62 3.82 5.07 4.00
C LEU A 62 3.36 6.01 5.12
N ILE A 63 2.51 5.54 6.03
CA ILE A 63 2.05 6.40 7.14
C ILE A 63 3.19 6.71 8.11
N SER A 64 4.17 5.81 8.23
CA SER A 64 5.36 6.03 9.05
C SER A 64 6.29 7.05 8.41
N ALA A 65 6.45 7.02 7.08
CA ALA A 65 7.15 8.07 6.33
C ALA A 65 6.45 9.44 6.46
N LYS A 66 5.11 9.48 6.38
CA LYS A 66 4.32 10.72 6.62
C LYS A 66 4.42 11.24 8.05
N SER A 67 4.46 10.34 9.03
CA SER A 67 4.48 10.71 10.46
C SER A 67 5.84 11.24 10.90
N LYS A 68 6.92 10.76 10.29
CA LYS A 68 8.31 11.07 10.70
C LYS A 68 9.20 11.28 9.46
N PRO A 69 8.92 12.32 8.66
CA PRO A 69 9.60 12.55 7.38
C PRO A 69 11.09 12.88 7.52
N ASP A 70 11.50 13.45 8.66
CA ASP A 70 12.86 13.92 8.88
C ASP A 70 13.81 12.83 9.40
N LEU A 71 13.32 11.60 9.56
CA LEU A 71 14.18 10.51 9.98
C LEU A 71 15.18 10.15 8.86
N PRO A 72 16.46 9.89 9.19
CA PRO A 72 17.44 9.39 8.22
C PRO A 72 16.99 8.10 7.51
N THR A 73 16.10 7.34 8.15
CA THR A 73 15.56 6.08 7.63
C THR A 73 14.34 6.27 6.71
N VAL A 74 13.88 7.50 6.46
CA VAL A 74 12.68 7.75 5.62
C VAL A 74 12.82 7.14 4.23
N ALA A 75 14.02 7.21 3.64
CA ALA A 75 14.30 6.59 2.34
C ALA A 75 14.18 5.06 2.38
N VAL A 76 14.61 4.42 3.48
CA VAL A 76 14.45 2.98 3.69
C VAL A 76 12.97 2.62 3.84
N VAL A 77 12.23 3.40 4.63
CA VAL A 77 10.79 3.21 4.82
C VAL A 77 10.02 3.34 3.50
N LEU A 78 10.35 4.34 2.68
CA LEU A 78 9.76 4.51 1.34
C LEU A 78 10.12 3.34 0.41
N ALA A 79 11.36 2.83 0.48
CA ALA A 79 11.78 1.67 -0.30
C ALA A 79 11.01 0.40 0.09
N GLU A 80 10.80 0.16 1.39
CA GLU A 80 9.98 -0.97 1.86
C GLU A 80 8.50 -0.83 1.48
N ALA A 81 7.96 0.40 1.52
CA ALA A 81 6.61 0.68 1.04
C ALA A 81 6.46 0.35 -0.45
N ALA A 82 7.42 0.77 -1.27
CA ALA A 82 7.43 0.53 -2.71
C ALA A 82 7.55 -0.96 -3.05
N ARG A 83 8.41 -1.71 -2.35
CA ARG A 83 8.52 -3.18 -2.52
C ARG A 83 7.21 -3.88 -2.19
N ALA A 84 6.58 -3.51 -1.06
CA ALA A 84 5.30 -4.07 -0.68
C ALA A 84 4.19 -3.73 -1.70
N ALA A 85 4.16 -2.51 -2.25
CA ALA A 85 3.23 -2.15 -3.31
C ALA A 85 3.45 -2.97 -4.59
N ALA A 86 4.72 -3.20 -4.97
CA ALA A 86 5.06 -4.04 -6.11
C ALA A 86 4.65 -5.51 -5.90
N ASP A 87 4.85 -6.05 -4.71
CA ASP A 87 4.40 -7.40 -4.35
C ASP A 87 2.88 -7.54 -4.48
N TYR A 88 2.12 -6.55 -3.97
CA TYR A 88 0.68 -6.51 -4.13
C TYR A 88 0.23 -6.40 -5.59
N ALA A 89 0.87 -5.52 -6.37
CA ALA A 89 0.57 -5.36 -7.79
C ALA A 89 0.82 -6.66 -8.58
N ARG A 90 1.89 -7.39 -8.24
CA ARG A 90 2.18 -8.71 -8.81
C ARG A 90 1.05 -9.71 -8.48
N GLU A 91 0.63 -9.80 -7.23
CA GLU A 91 -0.46 -10.69 -6.81
C GLU A 91 -1.77 -10.37 -7.51
N ARG A 92 -2.16 -9.08 -7.53
CA ARG A 92 -3.35 -8.61 -8.24
C ARG A 92 -3.31 -8.99 -9.72
N THR A 93 -2.18 -8.75 -10.38
CA THR A 93 -2.00 -9.04 -11.81
C THR A 93 -2.11 -10.54 -12.10
N ILE A 94 -1.46 -11.39 -11.30
CA ILE A 94 -1.56 -12.85 -11.43
C ILE A 94 -3.01 -13.31 -11.26
N ASN A 95 -3.73 -12.80 -10.24
CA ASN A 95 -5.12 -13.17 -10.01
C ASN A 95 -6.04 -12.77 -11.18
N GLN A 96 -5.87 -11.57 -11.73
CA GLN A 96 -6.61 -11.11 -12.90
C GLN A 96 -6.35 -11.99 -14.13
N LEU A 97 -5.09 -12.34 -14.38
CA LEU A 97 -4.72 -13.23 -15.49
C LEU A 97 -5.32 -14.63 -15.31
N ASN A 98 -5.24 -15.20 -14.11
CA ASN A 98 -5.84 -16.51 -13.81
C ASN A 98 -7.35 -16.53 -14.08
N GLN A 99 -8.07 -15.50 -13.63
CA GLN A 99 -9.52 -15.36 -13.88
C GLN A 99 -9.84 -15.26 -15.37
N LYS A 100 -9.09 -14.42 -16.09
CA LYS A 100 -9.30 -14.21 -17.53
C LYS A 100 -9.02 -15.48 -18.33
N ILE A 101 -7.89 -16.13 -18.08
CA ILE A 101 -7.53 -17.40 -18.75
C ILE A 101 -8.55 -18.49 -18.44
N HIS A 102 -9.00 -18.61 -17.18
CA HIS A 102 -10.03 -19.58 -16.80
C HIS A 102 -11.35 -19.34 -17.55
N PHE A 103 -11.80 -18.09 -17.64
CA PHE A 103 -12.98 -17.71 -18.40
C PHE A 103 -12.82 -18.03 -19.90
N ASP A 104 -11.71 -17.61 -20.50
CA ASP A 104 -11.43 -17.80 -21.92
C ASP A 104 -11.39 -19.30 -22.31
N LEU A 105 -10.90 -20.17 -21.43
CA LEU A 105 -10.77 -21.61 -21.68
C LEU A 105 -12.04 -22.45 -21.39
N LEU A 106 -12.93 -21.99 -20.50
CA LEU A 106 -14.07 -22.81 -20.04
C LEU A 106 -15.45 -22.26 -20.42
N VAL A 107 -15.56 -20.97 -20.74
CA VAL A 107 -16.84 -20.35 -21.13
C VAL A 107 -16.94 -20.19 -22.66
N SER A 108 -15.82 -20.31 -23.39
CA SER A 108 -15.78 -20.33 -24.86
C SER A 108 -16.00 -21.71 -25.49
N SER A 109 -16.22 -22.74 -24.66
CA SER A 109 -16.49 -24.14 -25.05
C SER A 109 -17.92 -24.54 -24.71
#